data_AF-A0A6B3FX57-F1
#
_entry.id   AF-A0A6B3FX57-F1
#
_cell.length_a   1.000
_cell.length_b   1.000
_cell.length_c   1.000
_cell.angle_alpha   90.00
_cell.angle_beta   90.00
_cell.angle_gamma   90.00
#
_symmetry.space_group_name_H-M   'P 1'
#
loop_
_entity.id
_entity.type
_entity.pdbx_description
1 polymer ?
#
loop_
_entity_poly.entity_id
_entity_poly.type
_entity_poly.pdbx_seq_one_letter_code
_entity_poly.pdbx_strand_id
1 'polypeptide(L)' 'ENTGPQLGEAVQERLLLRGADKETVQWDSWRRDDGTWEVLLVYRVAGEPHSASWTYDPPRRLVQALDDEARSLIGET' A
#
# COMPACT_ATOMS: atom_id res chain seq x y z
N GLU A 1 1.41 -13.66 18.87
CA GLU A 1 1.64 -13.34 17.44
C GLU A 1 1.34 -11.86 17.28
N ASN A 2 2.33 -11.08 16.85
CA ASN A 2 2.19 -9.63 16.74
C ASN A 2 1.76 -9.32 15.31
N THR A 3 0.47 -9.41 15.04
CA THR A 3 -0.08 -8.96 13.76
C THR A 3 0.02 -7.44 13.80
N GLY A 4 0.99 -6.87 13.07
CA GLY A 4 1.05 -5.42 12.86
C GLY A 4 -0.25 -4.89 12.26
N PRO A 5 -0.42 -3.56 12.19
CA PRO A 5 -1.62 -2.96 11.61
C PRO A 5 -1.87 -3.51 10.21
N GLN A 6 -3.15 -3.67 9.85
CA GLN A 6 -3.50 -4.08 8.49
C GLN A 6 -2.94 -3.08 7.49
N LEU A 7 -2.53 -3.54 6.30
CA LEU A 7 -1.96 -2.68 5.25
C LEU A 7 -2.80 -1.41 5.03
N GLY A 8 -4.12 -1.56 4.97
CA GLY A 8 -5.04 -0.43 4.79
C GLY A 8 -4.99 0.61 5.92
N GLU A 9 -4.88 0.18 7.17
CA GLU A 9 -4.78 1.08 8.33
C GLU A 9 -3.44 1.82 8.33
N ALA A 10 -2.34 1.09 8.19
CA ALA A 10 -0.99 1.67 8.16
C ALA A 10 -0.86 2.72 7.04
N VAL A 11 -1.34 2.38 5.83
CA VAL A 11 -1.33 3.29 4.69
C VAL A 11 -2.23 4.50 4.93
N GLN A 12 -3.44 4.30 5.45
CA GLN A 12 -4.37 5.40 5.73
C GLN A 12 -3.77 6.42 6.71
N GLU A 13 -3.13 5.95 7.78
CA GLU A 13 -2.43 6.81 8.74
C GLU A 13 -1.30 7.61 8.07
N ARG A 14 -0.50 6.96 7.22
CA ARG A 14 0.58 7.66 6.50
C ARG A 14 0.06 8.66 5.47
N LEU A 15 -1.00 8.34 4.73
CA LEU A 15 -1.62 9.25 3.77
C LEU A 15 -2.15 10.51 4.47
N LEU A 16 -2.77 10.35 5.64
CA LEU A 16 -3.23 11.48 6.46
C LEU A 16 -2.05 12.39 6.86
N LEU A 17 -0.95 11.81 7.35
CA LEU A 17 0.24 12.57 7.76
C LEU A 17 0.91 13.31 6.60
N ARG A 18 0.81 12.78 5.37
CA ARG A 18 1.34 13.41 4.16
C ARG A 18 0.44 14.48 3.55
N GLY A 19 -0.78 14.64 4.05
CA GLY A 19 -1.76 15.54 3.46
C GLY A 19 -2.25 15.08 2.08
N ALA A 20 -2.36 13.76 1.88
CA ALA A 20 -2.91 13.21 0.65
C ALA A 20 -4.39 13.61 0.48
N ASP A 21 -4.79 13.87 -0.75
CA ASP A 21 -6.18 14.13 -1.10
C ASP A 21 -6.98 12.83 -1.02
N LYS A 22 -7.89 12.75 -0.05
CA LYS A 22 -8.72 11.57 0.23
C LYS A 22 -9.62 11.18 -0.94
N GLU A 23 -10.06 12.13 -1.77
CA GLU A 23 -10.95 11.85 -2.90
C GLU A 23 -10.21 11.19 -4.06
N THR A 24 -8.88 11.25 -4.04
CA THR A 24 -7.99 10.69 -5.09
C THR A 24 -7.46 9.31 -4.77
N VAL A 25 -7.71 8.80 -3.56
CA VAL A 25 -7.20 7.50 -3.09
C VAL A 25 -7.95 6.38 -3.81
N GLN A 26 -7.26 5.66 -4.68
CA GLN A 26 -7.78 4.55 -5.45
C GLN A 26 -6.93 3.30 -5.21
N TRP A 27 -7.61 2.18 -5.02
CA TRP A 27 -7.00 0.87 -4.81
C TRP A 27 -7.42 -0.07 -5.93
N ASP A 28 -6.46 -0.80 -6.46
CA ASP A 28 -6.68 -1.90 -7.39
C ASP A 28 -5.89 -3.12 -6.93
N SER A 29 -6.35 -4.30 -7.33
CA SER A 29 -5.61 -5.53 -7.08
C SER A 29 -5.91 -6.60 -8.12
N TRP A 30 -4.92 -7.43 -8.39
CA TRP A 30 -5.06 -8.56 -9.29
C TRP A 30 -4.23 -9.75 -8.82
N ARG A 31 -4.73 -10.94 -9.12
CA ARG A 31 -4.02 -12.18 -8.82
C ARG A 31 -2.97 -12.44 -9.91
N ARG A 32 -1.76 -12.80 -9.49
CA ARG A 32 -0.64 -13.22 -10.35
C ARG A 32 -0.66 -14.73 -10.58
N ASP A 33 0.07 -15.17 -11.61
CA ASP A 33 0.14 -16.59 -11.98
C ASP A 33 0.74 -17.49 -10.89
N ASP A 34 1.62 -16.94 -10.04
CA ASP A 34 2.21 -17.63 -8.89
C ASP A 34 1.27 -17.75 -7.68
N GLY A 35 0.04 -17.23 -7.81
CA GLY A 35 -0.98 -17.27 -6.76
C GLY A 35 -0.87 -16.15 -5.73
N THR A 36 0.15 -15.29 -5.81
CA THR A 36 0.21 -14.03 -5.05
C THR A 36 -0.71 -12.98 -5.67
N TRP A 37 -0.97 -11.92 -4.92
CA TRP A 37 -1.73 -10.75 -5.39
C TRP A 37 -0.79 -9.57 -5.52
N GLU A 38 -0.95 -8.80 -6.60
CA GLU A 38 -0.41 -7.45 -6.65
C GLU A 38 -1.49 -6.47 -6.21
N VAL A 39 -1.09 -5.50 -5.40
CA VAL A 39 -1.95 -4.45 -4.86
C VAL A 39 -1.35 -3.13 -5.26
N LEU A 40 -2.13 -2.29 -5.93
CA LEU A 40 -1.75 -0.96 -6.37
C LEU A 40 -2.58 0.07 -5.61
N LEU A 41 -1.90 1.10 -5.11
CA LEU A 41 -2.49 2.32 -4.61
C LEU A 41 -2.10 3.47 -5.54
N VAL A 42 -3.05 4.31 -5.89
CA VAL A 42 -2.82 5.62 -6.53
C VAL A 42 -3.48 6.71 -5.68
N TYR A 43 -2.79 7.83 -5.50
CA TYR A 43 -3.29 8.99 -4.74
C TYR A 43 -2.58 10.27 -5.19
N ARG A 44 -3.00 11.43 -4.67
CA ARG A 44 -2.34 12.72 -4.92
C ARG A 44 -1.93 13.43 -3.64
N VAL A 45 -0.82 14.17 -3.70
CA VAL A 45 -0.38 15.12 -2.66
C VAL A 45 -0.11 16.46 -3.32
N ALA A 46 -0.78 17.52 -2.86
CA ALA A 46 -0.67 18.85 -3.47
C ALA A 46 -0.90 18.87 -5.01
N GLY A 47 -1.75 17.97 -5.51
CA GLY A 47 -2.05 17.82 -6.94
C GLY A 47 -1.14 16.84 -7.69
N GLU A 48 0.02 16.48 -7.14
CA GLU A 48 0.98 15.57 -7.76
C GLU A 48 0.56 14.10 -7.55
N PRO A 49 0.55 13.26 -8.60
CA PRO A 49 0.21 11.85 -8.49
C PRO A 49 1.34 11.01 -7.90
N HIS A 50 0.97 10.07 -7.03
CA HIS A 50 1.84 9.06 -6.43
C HIS A 50 1.22 7.68 -6.63
N SER A 51 2.08 6.66 -6.68
CA SER A 51 1.67 5.25 -6.74
C SER A 51 2.55 4.40 -5.86
N ALA A 52 1.94 3.43 -5.19
CA ALA A 52 2.62 2.46 -4.34
C ALA A 52 2.11 1.05 -4.63
N SER A 53 3.03 0.10 -4.72
CA SER A 53 2.71 -1.28 -5.08
C SER A 53 3.23 -2.27 -4.03
N TRP A 54 2.39 -3.26 -3.71
CA TRP A 54 2.74 -4.36 -2.82
C TRP A 54 2.41 -5.70 -3.45
N THR A 55 3.12 -6.76 -3.03
CA THR A 55 2.61 -8.13 -3.16
C THR A 55 1.96 -8.58 -1.87
N TYR A 56 0.94 -9.41 -2.00
CA TYR A 56 0.33 -10.15 -0.89
C TYR A 56 0.33 -11.65 -1.17
N ASP A 57 0.91 -12.42 -0.25
CA ASP A 57 0.91 -13.89 -0.25
C ASP A 57 -0.12 -14.40 0.78
N PRO A 58 -1.31 -14.86 0.35
CA PRO A 58 -2.35 -15.30 1.30
C PRO A 58 -1.93 -16.50 2.16
N PRO A 59 -1.28 -17.56 1.64
CA PRO A 59 -0.75 -18.65 2.47
C PRO A 59 0.19 -18.18 3.59
N ARG A 60 1.07 -17.21 3.29
CA ARG A 60 2.04 -16.67 4.27
C ARG A 60 1.50 -15.50 5.08
N ARG A 61 0.33 -14.96 4.70
CA ARG A 61 -0.24 -13.69 5.20
C ARG A 61 0.80 -12.57 5.21
N LEU A 62 1.60 -12.51 4.16
CA LEU A 62 2.75 -11.63 4.06
C LEU A 62 2.49 -10.55 3.01
N VAL A 63 2.74 -9.29 3.38
CA VAL A 63 2.75 -8.15 2.47
C VAL A 63 4.21 -7.74 2.25
N GLN A 64 4.60 -7.47 1.00
CA GLN A 64 5.94 -6.97 0.68
C GLN A 64 5.84 -5.75 -0.23
N ALA A 65 6.58 -4.69 0.09
CA ALA A 65 6.64 -3.50 -0.73
C ALA A 65 7.51 -3.74 -1.99
N LEU A 66 6.95 -3.40 -3.16
CA LEU A 66 7.63 -3.54 -4.45
C LEU A 66 8.44 -2.29 -4.80
N ASP A 67 8.01 -1.12 -4.36
CA ASP A 67 8.65 0.17 -4.61
C ASP A 67 8.92 0.94 -3.31
N ASP A 68 9.66 2.05 -3.42
CA ASP A 68 10.05 2.86 -2.26
C ASP A 68 8.87 3.64 -1.67
N GLU A 69 7.90 4.01 -2.51
CA GLU A 69 6.67 4.67 -2.06
C GLU A 69 5.90 3.73 -1.12
N ALA A 70 5.73 2.47 -1.51
CA ALA A 70 5.12 1.42 -0.70
C ALA A 70 5.83 1.19 0.64
N ARG A 71 7.18 1.10 0.65
CA ARG A 71 7.98 0.96 1.89
C ARG A 71 7.74 2.12 2.85
N SER A 72 7.76 3.33 2.30
CA SER A 72 7.59 4.55 3.06
C SER A 72 6.17 4.69 3.66
N LEU A 73 5.17 4.04 3.07
CA LEU A 73 3.78 4.06 3.54
C LEU A 73 3.48 3.01 4.62
N ILE A 74 4.31 1.97 4.77
CA ILE A 74 4.17 0.98 5.87
C ILE A 74 5.22 1.14 6.97
N GLY A 75 6.08 2.15 6.86
CA GLY A 75 7.05 2.49 7.91
C GLY A 75 8.31 1.63 7.89
N GLU A 76 8.66 1.02 6.75
CA GLU A 76 9.97 0.43 6.53
C GLU A 76 10.98 1.56 6.23
N THR A 77 11.49 2.24 7.27
CA THR A 77 12.62 3.19 7.18
C THR A 77 13.53 3.06 8.39
#